data_AF-A0A2V5PGR6-F1
#
_entry.id   AF-A0A2V5PGR6-F1
#
_cell.length_a   1.000
_cell.length_b   1.000
_cell.length_c   1.000
_cell.angle_alpha   90.00
_cell.angle_beta   90.00
_cell.angle_gamma   90.00
#
_symmetry.space_group_name_H-M   'P 1'
#
loop_
_entity.id
_entity.type
_entity.pdbx_description
1 polymer ?
#
loop_
_entity_poly.entity_id
_entity_poly.type
_entity_poly.pdbx_seq_one_letter_code
_entity_poly.pdbx_strand_id
1 'polypeptide(L)'
;GATPIGTLSNAPFTFTWAKVAPGSYSLTARATDDVGTMATSSPVAITVTANTGLPYGLTNRGPVTAFLNMPATANGTMPALLSQTGAFTNTPAMTPADGLVPYNVNVPLWSDAAVKTRWMAVPNDGAPFIPDEQINFATNAEWSFPAGTIFVKLFELSTNDTNPSLKRRLETRLLVR
;
A
#
# COMPACT_ATOMS: atom_id res chain seq x y z
N GLY A 1 -24.37 -12.70 31.58
CA GLY A 1 -23.28 -12.15 30.75
C GLY A 1 -23.82 -11.87 29.37
N ALA A 2 -23.25 -10.90 28.66
CA ALA A 2 -23.68 -10.49 27.32
C ALA A 2 -23.84 -11.68 26.34
N THR A 3 -24.67 -11.50 25.33
CA THR A 3 -24.97 -12.49 24.29
C THR A 3 -23.68 -13.04 23.66
N PRO A 4 -23.43 -14.37 23.67
CA PRO A 4 -22.23 -14.94 23.05
C PRO A 4 -22.26 -14.71 21.53
N ILE A 5 -21.14 -14.22 20.99
CA ILE A 5 -20.98 -13.96 19.55
C ILE A 5 -20.33 -15.13 18.80
N GLY A 6 -19.80 -16.13 19.50
CA GLY A 6 -19.18 -17.33 18.93
C GLY A 6 -18.80 -18.36 19.99
N THR A 7 -18.55 -19.60 19.57
CA THR A 7 -18.03 -20.69 20.43
C THR A 7 -17.10 -21.55 19.58
N LEU A 8 -15.95 -21.95 20.15
CA LEU A 8 -14.92 -22.73 19.48
C LEU A 8 -14.50 -23.89 20.38
N SER A 9 -14.33 -25.09 19.81
CA SER A 9 -13.95 -26.31 20.54
C SER A 9 -12.60 -26.89 20.12
N ASN A 10 -11.95 -26.34 19.09
CA ASN A 10 -10.65 -26.80 18.59
C ASN A 10 -9.67 -25.63 18.51
N ALA A 11 -8.41 -25.88 18.87
CA ALA A 11 -7.33 -24.92 18.70
C ALA A 11 -6.85 -24.87 17.23
N PRO A 12 -6.40 -23.70 16.72
CA PRO A 12 -6.35 -22.40 17.38
C PRO A 12 -7.73 -21.74 17.54
N PHE A 13 -7.97 -21.08 18.67
CA PHE A 13 -9.26 -20.46 19.02
C PHE A 13 -9.43 -19.07 18.36
N THR A 14 -9.59 -19.04 17.03
CA THR A 14 -9.79 -17.82 16.24
C THR A 14 -11.24 -17.68 15.75
N PHE A 15 -11.83 -16.50 15.90
CA PHE A 15 -13.19 -16.19 15.44
C PHE A 15 -13.21 -14.88 14.65
N THR A 16 -13.88 -14.85 13.50
CA THR A 16 -14.10 -13.64 12.71
C THR A 16 -15.51 -13.12 12.95
N TRP A 17 -15.61 -11.95 13.60
CA TRP A 17 -16.88 -11.26 13.79
C TRP A 17 -17.17 -10.32 12.61
N ALA A 18 -18.06 -10.74 11.71
CA ALA A 18 -18.39 -9.98 10.50
C ALA A 18 -19.61 -9.07 10.68
N LYS A 19 -19.69 -8.01 9.85
CA LYS A 19 -20.84 -7.08 9.77
C LYS A 19 -21.22 -6.46 11.13
N VAL A 20 -20.22 -6.10 11.93
CA VAL A 20 -20.42 -5.47 13.24
C VAL A 20 -20.98 -4.06 13.05
N ALA A 21 -22.04 -3.74 13.78
CA ALA A 21 -22.60 -2.40 13.75
C ALA A 21 -21.64 -1.38 14.39
N PRO A 22 -21.74 -0.09 14.05
CA PRO A 22 -20.96 0.95 14.71
C PRO A 22 -21.31 1.04 16.19
N GLY A 23 -20.31 1.17 17.05
CA GLY A 23 -20.49 1.24 18.50
C GLY A 23 -19.24 0.87 19.28
N SER A 24 -19.30 1.06 20.59
CA SER A 24 -18.25 0.61 21.52
C SER A 24 -18.61 -0.75 22.10
N TYR A 25 -17.67 -1.69 22.05
CA TYR A 25 -17.84 -3.05 22.53
C TYR A 25 -16.74 -3.42 23.52
N SER A 26 -17.09 -4.27 24.48
CA SER A 26 -16.15 -4.90 25.40
C SER A 26 -16.18 -6.40 25.17
N LEU A 27 -15.11 -6.94 24.60
CA LEU A 27 -14.99 -8.34 24.24
C LEU A 27 -14.32 -9.13 25.36
N THR A 28 -14.90 -10.27 25.72
CA THR A 28 -14.31 -11.23 26.66
C THR A 28 -14.34 -12.62 26.02
N ALA A 29 -13.34 -13.43 26.32
CA ALA A 29 -13.34 -14.85 26.01
C ALA A 29 -13.63 -15.63 27.30
N ARG A 30 -14.50 -16.63 27.22
CA ARG A 30 -14.76 -17.56 28.34
C ARG A 30 -14.40 -18.97 27.91
N ALA A 31 -13.43 -19.56 28.58
CA ALA A 31 -13.07 -20.97 28.43
C ALA A 31 -13.87 -21.81 29.44
N THR A 32 -14.29 -23.01 29.03
CA THR A 32 -14.95 -24.00 29.89
C THR A 32 -14.15 -25.30 29.78
N ASP A 33 -13.78 -25.91 30.90
CA ASP A 33 -13.11 -27.22 30.93
C ASP A 33 -14.10 -28.40 30.83
N ASP A 34 -13.62 -29.63 30.91
CA ASP A 34 -14.40 -30.87 30.79
C ASP A 34 -15.30 -31.15 32.00
N VAL A 35 -15.05 -30.49 33.13
CA VAL A 35 -15.86 -30.60 34.36
C VAL A 35 -16.78 -29.39 34.57
N GLY A 36 -16.81 -28.45 33.62
CA GLY A 36 -17.69 -27.27 33.61
C GLY A 36 -17.14 -26.04 34.33
N THR A 37 -15.90 -26.07 34.82
CA THR A 37 -15.22 -24.89 35.38
C THR A 37 -15.00 -23.86 34.27
N MET A 38 -15.24 -22.59 34.59
CA MET A 38 -15.11 -21.50 33.64
C MET A 38 -14.04 -20.50 34.07
N ALA A 39 -13.23 -20.05 33.10
CA ALA A 39 -12.33 -18.93 33.24
C ALA A 39 -12.67 -17.86 32.19
N THR A 40 -12.76 -16.59 32.61
CA THR A 40 -13.05 -15.45 31.71
C THR A 40 -11.82 -14.57 31.59
N SER A 41 -11.48 -14.13 30.38
CA SER A 41 -10.37 -13.22 30.12
C SER A 41 -10.65 -11.82 30.68
N SER A 42 -9.60 -11.00 30.76
CA SER A 42 -9.79 -9.54 30.85
C SER A 42 -10.56 -9.02 29.63
N PRO A 43 -11.37 -7.96 29.79
CA PRO A 43 -12.09 -7.34 28.68
C PRO A 43 -11.15 -6.58 27.74
N VAL A 44 -11.43 -6.67 26.44
CA VAL A 44 -10.79 -5.86 25.40
C VAL A 44 -11.82 -4.89 24.84
N ALA A 45 -11.58 -3.59 25.05
CA ALA A 45 -12.43 -2.54 24.52
C ALA A 45 -12.09 -2.28 23.05
N ILE A 46 -13.12 -2.26 22.19
CA ILE A 46 -13.00 -1.88 20.78
C ILE A 46 -14.08 -0.86 20.43
N THR A 47 -13.78 -0.02 19.43
CA THR A 47 -14.76 0.89 18.83
C THR A 47 -14.88 0.54 17.35
N VAL A 48 -16.09 0.26 16.90
CA VAL A 48 -16.42 0.10 15.49
C VAL A 48 -17.00 1.42 15.01
N THR A 49 -16.37 2.04 14.03
CA THR A 49 -16.86 3.28 13.43
C THR A 49 -17.80 2.98 12.27
N ALA A 50 -18.71 3.92 11.98
CA ALA A 50 -19.57 3.82 10.82
C ALA A 50 -18.74 3.73 9.54
N ASN A 51 -19.06 2.78 8.68
CA ASN A 51 -18.55 2.78 7.31
C ASN A 51 -19.07 4.04 6.63
N THR A 52 -18.16 4.91 6.23
CA THR A 52 -18.49 6.18 5.58
C THR A 52 -18.97 5.98 4.14
N GLY A 53 -18.80 4.78 3.57
CA GLY A 53 -19.01 4.49 2.16
C GLY A 53 -17.98 5.17 1.25
N LEU A 54 -17.08 5.97 1.82
CA LEU A 54 -16.01 6.63 1.08
C LEU A 54 -14.83 5.67 0.94
N PRO A 55 -14.09 5.73 -0.19
CA PRO A 55 -12.84 5.01 -0.32
C PRO A 55 -11.89 5.40 0.81
N TYR A 56 -11.25 4.40 1.44
CA TYR A 56 -10.12 4.67 2.33
C TYR A 56 -8.89 5.03 1.50
N GLY A 57 -8.10 5.98 1.97
CA GLY A 57 -6.83 6.38 1.32
C GLY A 57 -6.94 7.69 0.53
N LEU A 58 -6.39 7.70 -0.68
CA LEU A 58 -6.27 8.90 -1.50
C LEU A 58 -7.64 9.34 -2.05
N THR A 59 -8.03 10.59 -1.79
CA THR A 59 -9.34 11.14 -2.20
C THR A 59 -9.39 11.57 -3.67
N ASN A 60 -8.26 11.95 -4.24
CA ASN A 60 -8.12 12.28 -5.65
C ASN A 60 -6.70 11.98 -6.12
N ARG A 61 -6.58 11.55 -7.37
CA ARG A 61 -5.30 11.25 -8.01
C ARG A 61 -5.28 11.83 -9.41
N GLY A 62 -4.19 12.51 -9.77
CA GLY A 62 -4.01 12.99 -11.14
C GLY A 62 -4.06 11.84 -12.15
N PRO A 63 -4.51 12.09 -13.39
CA PRO A 63 -4.45 11.08 -14.43
C PRO A 63 -3.00 10.68 -14.71
N VAL A 64 -2.79 9.42 -15.06
CA VAL A 64 -1.51 8.92 -15.53
C VAL A 64 -1.72 7.89 -16.62
N THR A 65 -1.00 8.06 -17.71
CA THR A 65 -1.04 7.13 -18.82
C THR A 65 -0.40 5.81 -18.41
N ALA A 66 -0.97 4.71 -18.91
CA ALA A 66 -0.37 3.40 -18.76
C ALA A 66 1.09 3.42 -19.28
N PHE A 67 1.95 2.70 -18.58
CA PHE A 67 3.38 2.56 -18.87
C PHE A 67 4.24 3.83 -18.70
N LEU A 68 3.70 5.01 -18.37
CA LEU A 68 4.52 6.25 -18.27
C LEU A 68 5.44 6.44 -19.51
N ASN A 69 4.87 6.35 -20.71
CA ASN A 69 5.60 6.39 -22.00
C ASN A 69 6.73 5.36 -22.16
N MET A 70 6.86 4.39 -21.24
CA MET A 70 7.75 3.24 -21.40
C MET A 70 7.11 2.26 -22.38
N PRO A 71 7.90 1.44 -23.06
CA PRO A 71 7.37 0.44 -23.97
C PRO A 71 6.55 -0.61 -23.21
N ALA A 72 5.38 -0.96 -23.77
CA ALA A 72 4.52 -2.01 -23.24
C ALA A 72 5.05 -3.44 -23.47
N THR A 73 6.10 -3.58 -24.29
CA THR A 73 6.74 -4.87 -24.61
C THR A 73 8.25 -4.76 -24.47
N ALA A 74 8.92 -5.89 -24.24
CA ALA A 74 10.36 -5.95 -24.01
C ALA A 74 11.20 -5.43 -25.20
N ASN A 75 10.66 -5.46 -26.42
CA ASN A 75 11.34 -5.02 -27.64
C ASN A 75 10.96 -3.60 -28.08
N GLY A 76 10.10 -2.90 -27.31
CA GLY A 76 9.72 -1.54 -27.65
C GLY A 76 10.85 -0.54 -27.42
N THR A 77 10.79 0.59 -28.11
CA THR A 77 11.81 1.63 -28.00
C THR A 77 11.74 2.29 -26.63
N MET A 78 12.84 2.24 -25.88
CA MET A 78 12.98 2.95 -24.61
C MET A 78 13.17 4.46 -24.84
N PRO A 79 12.54 5.32 -24.01
CA PRO A 79 12.86 6.74 -24.00
C PRO A 79 14.35 6.96 -23.70
N ALA A 80 15.01 7.84 -24.45
CA ALA A 80 16.45 8.10 -24.30
C ALA A 80 16.77 8.95 -23.06
N LEU A 81 15.81 9.78 -22.62
CA LEU A 81 15.95 10.68 -21.49
C LEU A 81 14.89 10.41 -20.43
N LEU A 82 15.24 10.61 -19.16
CA LEU A 82 14.30 10.50 -18.05
C LEU A 82 13.12 11.49 -18.17
N SER A 83 13.34 12.67 -18.75
CA SER A 83 12.28 13.65 -19.00
C SER A 83 11.22 13.17 -20.00
N GLN A 84 11.53 12.16 -20.83
CA GLN A 84 10.60 11.62 -21.81
C GLN A 84 9.68 10.53 -21.23
N THR A 85 10.01 9.99 -20.06
CA THR A 85 9.22 8.93 -19.41
C THR A 85 7.96 9.49 -18.72
N GLY A 86 7.74 10.80 -18.68
CA GLY A 86 6.58 11.37 -17.96
C GLY A 86 6.54 11.12 -16.44
N ALA A 87 7.57 10.51 -15.84
CA ALA A 87 7.62 10.23 -14.41
C ALA A 87 7.78 11.51 -13.57
N PHE A 88 8.37 12.55 -14.15
CA PHE A 88 8.62 13.83 -13.50
C PHE A 88 8.15 14.98 -14.39
N THR A 89 7.37 15.90 -13.82
CA THR A 89 6.98 17.16 -14.49
C THR A 89 8.16 18.14 -14.54
N ASN A 90 9.10 18.03 -13.60
CA ASN A 90 10.37 18.75 -13.58
C ASN A 90 11.50 17.79 -13.20
N THR A 91 12.18 17.23 -14.20
CA THR A 91 13.28 16.28 -13.99
C THR A 91 14.49 16.89 -13.26
N PRO A 92 14.94 18.13 -13.57
CA PRO A 92 15.98 18.79 -12.78
C PRO A 92 15.66 18.94 -11.29
N ALA A 93 14.40 19.10 -10.91
CA ALA A 93 13.96 19.16 -9.51
C ALA A 93 13.51 17.80 -8.94
N MET A 94 13.40 16.76 -9.77
CA MET A 94 12.77 15.47 -9.45
C MET A 94 11.34 15.61 -8.89
N THR A 95 10.59 16.59 -9.40
CA THR A 95 9.16 16.76 -9.05
C THR A 95 8.36 15.67 -9.75
N PRO A 96 7.76 14.70 -9.02
CA PRO A 96 7.00 13.61 -9.62
C PRO A 96 5.74 14.15 -10.31
N ALA A 97 5.26 13.45 -11.34
CA ALA A 97 3.98 13.80 -11.94
C ALA A 97 2.81 13.54 -10.96
N ASP A 98 1.74 14.33 -11.06
CA ASP A 98 0.63 14.35 -10.07
C ASP A 98 -0.09 13.01 -9.90
N GLY A 99 -0.01 12.14 -10.92
CA GLY A 99 -0.54 10.78 -10.85
C GLY A 99 0.35 9.80 -10.09
N LEU A 100 1.58 10.13 -9.71
CA LEU A 100 2.46 9.21 -8.98
C LEU A 100 2.06 9.15 -7.49
N VAL A 101 1.79 7.95 -7.00
CA VAL A 101 1.47 7.71 -5.59
C VAL A 101 2.76 7.39 -4.82
N PRO A 102 3.16 8.20 -3.82
CA PRO A 102 4.34 7.92 -3.02
C PRO A 102 4.09 6.73 -2.10
N TYR A 103 5.11 5.91 -1.86
CA TYR A 103 5.00 4.79 -0.91
C TYR A 103 6.33 4.50 -0.19
N ASN A 104 6.20 3.88 0.97
CA ASN A 104 7.33 3.33 1.73
C ASN A 104 7.23 1.80 1.80
N VAL A 105 8.34 1.17 2.17
CA VAL A 105 8.42 -0.29 2.34
C VAL A 105 8.65 -0.61 3.80
N ASN A 106 7.98 -1.66 4.30
CA ASN A 106 8.11 -2.08 5.69
C ASN A 106 9.52 -2.60 6.02
N VAL A 107 10.16 -3.25 5.05
CA VAL A 107 11.53 -3.78 5.19
C VAL A 107 12.42 -3.16 4.10
N PRO A 108 13.08 -2.03 4.39
CA PRO A 108 13.97 -1.40 3.43
C PRO A 108 15.23 -2.23 3.20
N LEU A 109 15.50 -2.59 1.94
CA LEU A 109 16.78 -3.16 1.55
C LEU A 109 17.90 -2.13 1.76
N TRP A 110 19.01 -2.49 2.40
CA TRP A 110 20.20 -1.65 2.49
C TRP A 110 20.90 -1.56 1.11
N SER A 111 21.35 -0.37 0.73
CA SER A 111 22.08 -0.15 -0.54
C SER A 111 23.13 0.92 -0.35
N ASP A 112 24.16 0.60 0.43
CA ASP A 112 25.32 1.47 0.64
C ASP A 112 24.95 2.89 1.06
N ALA A 113 24.13 2.99 2.12
CA ALA A 113 23.57 4.22 2.65
C ALA A 113 22.71 5.06 1.68
N ALA A 114 22.44 4.59 0.46
CA ALA A 114 21.62 5.32 -0.50
C ALA A 114 20.17 5.47 0.02
N VAL A 115 19.72 6.72 0.07
CA VAL A 115 18.33 7.09 0.32
C VAL A 115 17.50 6.76 -0.91
N LYS A 116 16.31 6.19 -0.68
CA LYS A 116 15.40 5.75 -1.73
C LYS A 116 14.04 6.39 -1.58
N THR A 117 13.68 7.23 -2.55
CA THR A 117 12.33 7.76 -2.70
C THR A 117 11.59 6.94 -3.75
N ARG A 118 10.33 6.60 -3.49
CA ARG A 118 9.57 5.65 -4.32
C ARG A 118 8.18 6.17 -4.63
N TRP A 119 7.77 5.88 -5.84
CA TRP A 119 6.42 6.14 -6.32
C TRP A 119 5.92 4.98 -7.16
N MET A 120 4.61 4.88 -7.26
CA MET A 120 3.93 3.98 -8.18
C MET A 120 2.98 4.77 -9.07
N ALA A 121 2.97 4.46 -10.35
CA ALA A 121 2.00 4.95 -11.32
C ALA A 121 1.13 3.79 -11.75
N VAL A 122 -0.08 3.71 -11.19
CA VAL A 122 -1.15 2.80 -11.66
C VAL A 122 -1.89 3.51 -12.78
N PRO A 123 -2.23 2.90 -13.92
CA PRO A 123 -3.05 3.55 -14.95
C PRO A 123 -4.29 4.24 -14.36
N ASN A 124 -4.60 5.45 -14.82
CA ASN A 124 -5.76 6.23 -14.38
C ASN A 124 -6.07 7.32 -15.42
N ASP A 125 -7.19 7.20 -16.12
CA ASP A 125 -7.68 8.23 -17.05
C ASP A 125 -8.82 9.08 -16.46
N GLY A 126 -9.31 8.72 -15.27
CA GLY A 126 -10.34 9.42 -14.53
C GLY A 126 -11.53 8.53 -14.21
N ALA A 127 -12.54 9.07 -13.54
CA ALA A 127 -13.76 8.32 -13.28
C ALA A 127 -14.63 8.25 -14.56
N PRO A 128 -15.33 7.12 -14.81
CA PRO A 128 -15.44 5.94 -13.95
C PRO A 128 -14.25 4.97 -14.10
N PHE A 129 -13.66 4.56 -12.97
CA PHE A 129 -12.51 3.66 -12.97
C PHE A 129 -12.88 2.24 -13.39
N ILE A 130 -12.09 1.64 -14.28
CA ILE A 130 -12.25 0.25 -14.74
C ILE A 130 -11.29 -0.71 -14.02
N PRO A 131 -11.49 -2.05 -14.11
CA PRO A 131 -10.58 -3.01 -13.47
C PRO A 131 -9.10 -2.85 -13.85
N ASP A 132 -8.79 -2.43 -15.08
CA ASP A 132 -7.42 -2.18 -15.56
C ASP A 132 -6.77 -0.90 -14.98
N GLU A 133 -7.47 -0.22 -14.07
CA GLU A 133 -6.98 0.95 -13.33
C GLU A 133 -6.95 0.69 -11.81
N GLN A 134 -7.24 -0.56 -11.41
CA GLN A 134 -7.37 -0.96 -10.01
C GLN A 134 -6.34 -2.01 -9.64
N ILE A 135 -5.78 -1.87 -8.44
CA ILE A 135 -4.95 -2.89 -7.83
C ILE A 135 -5.89 -3.93 -7.21
N ASN A 136 -5.76 -5.20 -7.60
CA ASN A 136 -6.53 -6.24 -6.94
C ASN A 136 -5.84 -6.64 -5.64
N PHE A 137 -6.55 -6.41 -4.54
CA PHE A 137 -6.14 -6.79 -3.21
C PHE A 137 -6.26 -8.30 -2.99
N ALA A 138 -5.28 -8.88 -2.30
CA ALA A 138 -5.37 -10.21 -1.73
C ALA A 138 -4.96 -10.17 -0.25
N THR A 139 -5.72 -10.85 0.61
CA THR A 139 -5.49 -10.86 2.06
C THR A 139 -4.19 -11.56 2.44
N ASN A 140 -3.93 -12.72 1.83
CA ASN A 140 -2.83 -13.62 2.19
C ASN A 140 -1.94 -13.99 0.98
N ALA A 141 -2.07 -13.27 -0.13
CA ALA A 141 -1.30 -13.49 -1.35
C ALA A 141 -0.79 -12.16 -1.91
N GLU A 142 0.02 -12.23 -2.97
CA GLU A 142 0.50 -11.04 -3.65
C GLU A 142 -0.66 -10.25 -4.28
N TRP A 143 -0.58 -8.93 -4.21
CA TRP A 143 -1.51 -8.06 -4.91
C TRP A 143 -1.20 -8.08 -6.41
N SER A 144 -2.23 -8.10 -7.25
CA SER A 144 -2.03 -7.97 -8.68
C SER A 144 -2.19 -6.52 -9.10
N PHE A 145 -1.22 -6.02 -9.84
CA PHE A 145 -1.27 -4.68 -10.42
C PHE A 145 -1.69 -4.78 -11.90
N PRO A 146 -2.49 -3.81 -12.40
CA PRO A 146 -2.90 -3.80 -13.79
C PRO A 146 -1.71 -3.53 -14.70
N ALA A 147 -1.81 -4.02 -15.94
CA ALA A 147 -0.78 -3.84 -16.96
C ALA A 147 -0.52 -2.34 -17.20
N GLY A 148 0.75 -1.97 -17.29
CA GLY A 148 1.13 -0.57 -17.41
C GLY A 148 1.31 0.15 -16.09
N THR A 149 1.21 -0.57 -14.97
CA THR A 149 1.70 -0.05 -13.69
C THR A 149 3.22 0.10 -13.74
N ILE A 150 3.73 1.24 -13.30
CA ILE A 150 5.16 1.52 -13.22
C ILE A 150 5.56 1.81 -11.78
N PHE A 151 6.61 1.13 -11.29
CA PHE A 151 7.26 1.50 -10.04
C PHE A 151 8.49 2.36 -10.34
N VAL A 152 8.50 3.57 -9.81
CA VAL A 152 9.60 4.53 -9.94
C VAL A 152 10.38 4.57 -8.64
N LYS A 153 11.70 4.45 -8.73
CA LYS A 153 12.62 4.53 -7.59
C LYS A 153 13.72 5.52 -7.91
N LEU A 154 13.93 6.49 -7.03
CA LEU A 154 15.06 7.41 -7.10
C LEU A 154 16.07 7.06 -5.99
N PHE A 155 17.33 6.91 -6.38
CA PHE A 155 18.45 6.61 -5.49
C PHE A 155 19.34 7.84 -5.36
N GLU A 156 19.59 8.25 -4.12
CA GLU A 156 20.41 9.41 -3.80
C GLU A 156 21.38 9.06 -2.67
N LEU A 157 22.61 9.58 -2.73
CA LEU A 157 23.62 9.40 -1.70
C LEU A 157 23.92 10.72 -1.02
N SER A 158 23.94 10.72 0.31
CA SER A 158 24.43 11.87 1.08
C SER A 158 25.91 12.10 0.75
N THR A 159 26.27 13.32 0.38
CA THR A 159 27.66 13.67 0.07
C THR A 159 28.38 14.35 1.23
N ASN A 160 27.67 14.59 2.32
CA ASN A 160 28.21 15.23 3.52
C ASN A 160 27.54 14.61 4.75
N ASP A 161 28.33 13.93 5.57
CA ASP A 161 27.85 13.27 6.80
C ASP A 161 27.36 14.26 7.86
N THR A 162 27.87 15.50 7.84
CA THR A 162 27.42 16.58 8.74
C THR A 162 26.19 17.33 8.21
N ASN A 163 25.85 17.17 6.92
CA ASN A 163 24.64 17.74 6.34
C ASN A 163 23.96 16.74 5.38
N PRO A 164 23.16 15.80 5.91
CA PRO A 164 22.50 14.75 5.12
C PRO A 164 21.47 15.24 4.11
N SER A 165 21.14 16.54 4.10
CA SER A 165 20.27 17.15 3.09
C SER A 165 20.99 17.35 1.75
N LEU A 166 22.33 17.45 1.78
CA LEU A 166 23.15 17.53 0.57
C LEU A 166 23.33 16.14 -0.01
N LYS A 167 22.63 15.90 -1.12
CA LYS A 167 22.61 14.60 -1.77
C LYS A 167 23.01 14.70 -3.23
N ARG A 168 23.65 13.64 -3.71
CA ARG A 168 23.91 13.39 -5.12
C ARG A 168 22.95 12.32 -5.63
N ARG A 169 22.32 12.59 -6.77
CA ARG A 169 21.50 11.61 -7.51
C ARG A 169 22.40 10.56 -8.12
N LEU A 170 22.04 9.29 -7.94
CA LEU A 170 22.77 8.16 -8.48
C LEU A 170 22.02 7.53 -9.65
N GLU A 171 20.75 7.21 -9.45
CA GLU A 171 19.99 6.39 -10.40
C GLU A 171 18.49 6.61 -10.25
N THR A 172 17.76 6.55 -11.36
CA THR A 172 16.31 6.39 -11.37
C THR A 172 15.96 5.06 -12.05
N ARG A 173 15.19 4.21 -11.39
CA ARG A 173 14.68 2.95 -11.95
C ARG A 173 13.18 3.06 -12.22
N LEU A 174 12.76 2.63 -13.40
CA LEU A 174 11.37 2.44 -13.76
C LEU A 174 11.17 0.93 -14.01
N LEU A 175 10.29 0.31 -13.23
CA LEU A 175 9.97 -1.11 -13.36
C LEU A 175 8.55 -1.23 -13.93
N VAL A 176 8.44 -1.90 -15.07
CA VAL A 176 7.19 -2.12 -15.80
C VAL A 176 6.52 -3.41 -15.34
N ARG A 177 5.22 -3.35 -15.06
CA ARG A 177 4.38 -4.51 -14.81
C ARG A 177 3.44 -4.81 -15.97
#